data_AF-M1FAE0-F1
#
_entry.id   AF-M1FAE0-F1
#
_cell.length_a   1.000
_cell.length_b   1.000
_cell.length_c   1.000
_cell.angle_alpha   90.00
_cell.angle_beta   90.00
_cell.angle_gamma   90.00
#
_symmetry.space_group_name_H-M   'P 1'
#
loop_
_entity.id
_entity.type
_entity.pdbx_description
1 polymer ?
#
loop_
_entity_poly.entity_id
_entity_poly.type
_entity_poly.pdbx_seq_one_letter_code
_entity_poly.pdbx_strand_id
1 'polypeptide(L)'
;KVDFIPGYGKFTADGCIEVNGQKSKGRHTMIAVGGEPTIPDVPGAEYGISSDGFFDLTDLPKKTAVVGAGYIAVELAGILKELGSDVSLFIRRDQALRNFDSMITTNVTESIENLGINLIRQSSSVSVVKEADGTLTYNTTAGTFKGFDCLLWAVGRHPLTKSLGLEHVGVKTDAKGNIVVDEYQNTATPNIYALGDVCGRALLTPVAIAAGRRLSHRLFNNESTLKLDYDNIATVVFSHPPIGTIGLTEAEAIEKYGGDNVKSYQSSFNNMYFAMTERKEKTKMKLVCAGPEEKVVGL
;
A
#
# COMPACT_ATOMS: atom_id res chain seq x y z
N LYS A 1 26.01 4.35 -19.24
CA LYS A 1 26.60 3.15 -18.60
C LYS A 1 26.27 3.20 -17.11
N VAL A 2 25.87 2.10 -16.49
CA VAL A 2 25.56 2.01 -15.06
C VAL A 2 26.47 0.95 -14.46
N ASP A 3 27.14 1.29 -13.38
CA ASP A 3 27.92 0.33 -12.60
C ASP A 3 27.07 -0.13 -11.40
N PHE A 4 26.97 -1.44 -11.20
CA PHE A 4 26.15 -2.05 -10.15
C PHE A 4 27.05 -2.68 -9.08
N ILE A 5 26.81 -2.30 -7.81
CA ILE A 5 27.54 -2.82 -6.66
C ILE A 5 26.53 -3.55 -5.77
N PRO A 6 26.55 -4.90 -5.69
CA PRO A 6 25.64 -5.64 -4.85
C PRO A 6 26.02 -5.49 -3.37
N GLY A 7 25.09 -5.00 -2.56
CA GLY A 7 25.26 -4.90 -1.11
C GLY A 7 24.38 -3.81 -0.51
N TYR A 8 24.42 -3.72 0.81
CA TYR A 8 23.69 -2.69 1.54
C TYR A 8 24.55 -1.43 1.67
N GLY A 9 24.07 -0.31 1.10
CA GLY A 9 24.74 0.98 1.19
C GLY A 9 24.27 1.79 2.39
N LYS A 10 25.22 2.31 3.16
CA LYS A 10 24.97 3.24 4.28
C LYS A 10 25.83 4.48 4.14
N PHE A 11 25.31 5.63 4.59
CA PHE A 11 26.11 6.83 4.73
C PHE A 11 27.14 6.65 5.86
N THR A 12 28.33 7.18 5.65
CA THR A 12 29.38 7.28 6.65
C THR A 12 29.56 8.73 7.10
N ALA A 13 30.21 8.94 8.25
CA ALA A 13 30.39 10.27 8.86
C ALA A 13 31.09 11.31 7.96
N ASP A 14 31.85 10.86 6.95
CA ASP A 14 32.51 11.70 5.93
C ASP A 14 31.60 12.01 4.71
N GLY A 15 30.33 11.60 4.77
CA GLY A 15 29.32 11.78 3.73
C GLY A 15 29.52 10.89 2.50
N CYS A 16 30.30 9.81 2.61
CA CYS A 16 30.38 8.77 1.58
C CYS A 16 29.27 7.73 1.78
N ILE A 17 29.05 6.91 0.75
CA ILE A 17 28.28 5.67 0.86
C ILE A 17 29.27 4.51 0.92
N GLU A 18 29.16 3.68 1.95
CA GLU A 18 29.94 2.46 2.11
C GLU A 18 29.08 1.24 1.73
N VAL A 19 29.62 0.39 0.84
CA VAL A 19 29.05 -0.91 0.47
C VAL A 19 30.16 -1.94 0.57
N ASN A 20 29.99 -2.96 1.43
CA ASN A 20 30.99 -4.04 1.63
C ASN A 20 32.43 -3.52 1.90
N GLY A 21 32.57 -2.41 2.64
CA GLY A 21 33.85 -1.78 2.95
C GLY A 21 34.42 -0.87 1.86
N GLN A 22 33.81 -0.82 0.66
CA GLN A 22 34.17 0.12 -0.38
C GLN A 22 33.37 1.42 -0.22
N LYS A 23 34.08 2.55 -0.12
CA LYS A 23 33.47 3.88 -0.05
C LYS A 23 33.37 4.52 -1.43
N SER A 24 32.22 5.12 -1.73
CA SER A 24 31.96 5.89 -2.94
C SER A 24 31.31 7.23 -2.59
N LYS A 25 31.66 8.28 -3.34
CA LYS A 25 31.05 9.62 -3.19
C LYS A 25 30.70 10.17 -4.56
N GLY A 26 29.41 10.45 -4.76
CA GLY A 26 28.89 11.07 -5.97
C GLY A 26 28.74 12.58 -5.82
N ARG A 27 28.62 13.30 -6.95
CA ARG A 27 28.18 14.71 -6.97
C ARG A 27 26.71 14.84 -6.53
N HIS A 28 25.90 13.84 -6.87
CA HIS A 28 24.48 13.73 -6.56
C HIS A 28 24.22 12.34 -5.98
N THR A 29 23.40 12.26 -4.94
CA THR A 29 23.02 11.02 -4.28
C THR A 29 21.50 10.91 -4.22
N MET A 30 20.95 9.81 -4.74
CA MET A 30 19.52 9.53 -4.70
C MET A 30 19.24 8.35 -3.78
N ILE A 31 18.38 8.55 -2.78
CA ILE A 31 17.91 7.52 -1.86
C ILE A 31 16.58 6.97 -2.40
N ALA A 32 16.59 5.72 -2.85
CA ALA A 32 15.44 5.03 -3.44
C ALA A 32 15.28 3.62 -2.85
N VAL A 33 15.41 3.50 -1.53
CA VAL A 33 15.48 2.21 -0.81
C VAL A 33 14.11 1.58 -0.55
N GLY A 34 13.02 2.26 -0.89
CA GLY A 34 11.67 1.78 -0.67
C GLY A 34 11.30 1.64 0.82
N GLY A 35 10.53 0.61 1.13
CA GLY A 35 10.11 0.25 2.48
C GLY A 35 9.88 -1.26 2.60
N GLU A 36 9.55 -1.72 3.79
CA GLU A 36 9.37 -3.15 4.12
C GLU A 36 8.04 -3.41 4.88
N PRO A 37 7.52 -4.65 4.86
CA PRO A 37 6.32 -5.00 5.63
C PRO A 37 6.50 -4.76 7.13
N THR A 38 5.45 -4.31 7.79
CA THR A 38 5.44 -4.18 9.25
C THR A 38 4.90 -5.45 9.90
N ILE A 39 5.72 -6.07 10.76
CA ILE A 39 5.27 -7.12 11.69
C ILE A 39 4.79 -6.44 12.99
N PRO A 40 3.58 -6.75 13.49
CA PRO A 40 3.08 -6.14 14.71
C PRO A 40 3.86 -6.60 15.93
N ASP A 41 4.02 -5.70 16.91
CA ASP A 41 4.64 -6.01 18.21
C ASP A 41 3.61 -6.66 19.15
N VAL A 42 3.36 -7.95 18.92
CA VAL A 42 2.51 -8.80 19.76
C VAL A 42 3.19 -10.15 19.98
N PRO A 43 2.99 -10.81 21.13
CA PRO A 43 3.57 -12.12 21.37
C PRO A 43 3.20 -13.14 20.27
N GLY A 44 4.21 -13.81 19.73
CA GLY A 44 4.07 -14.83 18.69
C GLY A 44 3.90 -14.28 17.27
N ALA A 45 4.06 -12.97 17.06
CA ALA A 45 3.98 -12.38 15.71
C ALA A 45 4.95 -13.02 14.72
N GLU A 46 6.08 -13.55 15.18
CA GLU A 46 7.08 -14.30 14.42
C GLU A 46 6.57 -15.60 13.78
N TYR A 47 5.42 -16.12 14.22
CA TYR A 47 4.77 -17.28 13.58
C TYR A 47 3.96 -16.90 12.34
N GLY A 48 3.66 -15.62 12.15
CA GLY A 48 3.02 -15.12 10.94
C GLY A 48 4.03 -14.74 9.87
N ILE A 49 3.57 -14.68 8.63
CA ILE A 49 4.34 -14.26 7.45
C ILE A 49 3.94 -12.87 7.00
N SER A 50 4.82 -12.18 6.27
CA SER A 50 4.48 -10.94 5.57
C SER A 50 3.99 -11.21 4.14
N SER A 51 3.72 -10.14 3.38
CA SER A 51 3.51 -10.24 1.93
C SER A 51 4.68 -10.90 1.19
N ASP A 52 5.90 -10.77 1.70
CA ASP A 52 7.08 -11.39 1.08
C ASP A 52 7.01 -12.91 1.28
N GLY A 53 6.75 -13.35 2.51
CA GLY A 53 6.56 -14.76 2.82
C GLY A 53 5.35 -15.40 2.12
N PHE A 54 4.33 -14.61 1.75
CA PHE A 54 3.24 -15.12 0.90
C PHE A 54 3.75 -15.60 -0.46
N PHE A 55 4.69 -14.87 -1.07
CA PHE A 55 5.27 -15.26 -2.35
C PHE A 55 6.31 -16.38 -2.23
N ASP A 56 6.79 -16.66 -1.01
CA ASP A 56 7.67 -17.80 -0.72
C ASP A 56 6.88 -19.11 -0.46
N LEU A 57 5.55 -19.06 -0.36
CA LEU A 57 4.72 -20.25 -0.18
C LEU A 57 4.84 -21.20 -1.38
N THR A 58 5.22 -22.44 -1.12
CA THR A 58 5.28 -23.52 -2.13
C THR A 58 3.98 -24.28 -2.28
N ASP A 59 3.13 -24.23 -1.25
CA ASP A 59 1.88 -24.97 -1.15
C ASP A 59 0.77 -24.04 -0.65
N LEU A 60 -0.45 -24.23 -1.15
CA LEU A 60 -1.61 -23.46 -0.72
C LEU A 60 -2.02 -23.86 0.72
N PRO A 61 -1.99 -22.94 1.70
CA PRO A 61 -2.47 -23.26 3.06
C PRO A 61 -3.97 -23.54 3.04
N LYS A 62 -4.42 -24.60 3.74
CA LYS A 62 -5.84 -24.97 3.73
C LYS A 62 -6.70 -23.94 4.44
N LYS A 63 -6.20 -23.39 5.57
CA LYS A 63 -6.86 -22.32 6.32
C LYS A 63 -5.92 -21.15 6.60
N THR A 64 -6.30 -19.95 6.18
CA THR A 64 -5.45 -18.76 6.28
C THR A 64 -6.13 -17.63 7.05
N ALA A 65 -5.43 -17.06 8.03
CA ALA A 65 -5.77 -15.79 8.64
C ALA A 65 -5.05 -14.66 7.90
N VAL A 66 -5.77 -13.68 7.36
CA VAL A 66 -5.19 -12.46 6.77
C VAL A 66 -5.52 -11.29 7.68
N VAL A 67 -4.52 -10.53 8.11
CA VAL A 67 -4.71 -9.40 9.04
C VAL A 67 -4.33 -8.10 8.37
N GLY A 68 -5.33 -7.25 8.14
CA GLY A 68 -5.15 -5.96 7.46
C GLY A 68 -6.38 -5.53 6.69
N ALA A 69 -6.49 -4.23 6.43
CA ALA A 69 -7.64 -3.63 5.74
C ALA A 69 -7.24 -2.81 4.49
N GLY A 70 -5.95 -2.82 4.13
CA GLY A 70 -5.41 -2.15 2.95
C GLY A 70 -5.49 -3.02 1.70
N TYR A 71 -5.06 -2.47 0.56
CA TYR A 71 -5.13 -3.15 -0.73
C TYR A 71 -4.41 -4.51 -0.72
N ILE A 72 -3.21 -4.60 -0.14
CA ILE A 72 -2.46 -5.87 -0.02
C ILE A 72 -3.30 -6.95 0.68
N ALA A 73 -3.95 -6.61 1.80
CA ALA A 73 -4.74 -7.57 2.55
C ALA A 73 -5.96 -8.06 1.73
N VAL A 74 -6.64 -7.14 1.05
CA VAL A 74 -7.81 -7.46 0.22
C VAL A 74 -7.44 -8.31 -0.99
N GLU A 75 -6.35 -7.96 -1.69
CA GLU A 75 -5.86 -8.69 -2.86
C GLU A 75 -5.45 -10.11 -2.49
N LEU A 76 -4.58 -10.26 -1.48
CA LEU A 76 -4.05 -11.56 -1.08
C LEU A 76 -5.13 -12.46 -0.46
N ALA A 77 -6.07 -11.90 0.30
CA ALA A 77 -7.22 -12.66 0.80
C ALA A 77 -8.12 -13.17 -0.33
N GLY A 78 -8.36 -12.35 -1.35
CA GLY A 78 -9.12 -12.74 -2.54
C GLY A 78 -8.42 -13.84 -3.33
N ILE A 79 -7.11 -13.71 -3.58
CA ILE A 79 -6.29 -14.72 -4.28
C ILE A 79 -6.35 -16.06 -3.53
N LEU A 80 -6.08 -16.05 -2.22
CA LEU A 80 -6.13 -17.28 -1.41
C LEU A 80 -7.50 -17.95 -1.45
N LYS A 81 -8.57 -17.15 -1.39
CA LYS A 81 -9.94 -17.67 -1.40
C LYS A 81 -10.32 -18.28 -2.75
N GLU A 82 -10.03 -17.61 -3.86
CA GLU A 82 -10.31 -18.09 -5.21
C GLU A 82 -9.45 -19.33 -5.57
N LEU A 83 -8.25 -19.45 -4.99
CA LEU A 83 -7.43 -20.66 -5.10
C LEU A 83 -7.93 -21.83 -4.21
N GLY A 84 -8.85 -21.58 -3.29
CA GLY A 84 -9.53 -22.62 -2.51
C GLY A 84 -9.18 -22.69 -1.02
N SER A 85 -8.44 -21.72 -0.46
CA SER A 85 -8.19 -21.66 0.99
C SER A 85 -9.44 -21.21 1.76
N ASP A 86 -9.62 -21.72 2.98
CA ASP A 86 -10.56 -21.18 3.96
C ASP A 86 -9.95 -19.93 4.60
N VAL A 87 -10.39 -18.76 4.13
CA VAL A 87 -9.80 -17.47 4.49
C VAL A 87 -10.66 -16.75 5.53
N SER A 88 -10.00 -16.31 6.61
CA SER A 88 -10.54 -15.32 7.55
C SER A 88 -9.77 -13.99 7.41
N LEU A 89 -10.48 -12.90 7.13
CA LEU A 89 -9.91 -11.56 7.02
C LEU A 89 -10.24 -10.75 8.29
N PHE A 90 -9.21 -10.28 8.97
CA PHE A 90 -9.33 -9.53 10.22
C PHE A 90 -9.05 -8.04 10.00
N ILE A 91 -10.06 -7.21 10.27
CA ILE A 91 -9.96 -5.75 10.14
C ILE A 91 -10.24 -5.06 11.48
N ARG A 92 -9.51 -3.97 11.74
CA ARG A 92 -9.62 -3.23 13.01
C ARG A 92 -10.91 -2.39 13.14
N ARG A 93 -11.65 -2.21 12.06
CA ARG A 93 -12.83 -1.34 11.95
C ARG A 93 -13.93 -2.08 11.19
N ASP A 94 -14.92 -1.37 10.67
CA ASP A 94 -16.10 -1.98 10.03
C ASP A 94 -15.93 -2.29 8.55
N GLN A 95 -15.05 -1.58 7.86
CA GLN A 95 -14.88 -1.68 6.41
C GLN A 95 -13.41 -1.73 5.99
N ALA A 96 -13.14 -2.42 4.87
CA ALA A 96 -11.84 -2.44 4.22
C ALA A 96 -11.67 -1.20 3.31
N LEU A 97 -10.43 -0.82 2.98
CA LEU A 97 -10.12 0.28 2.07
C LEU A 97 -10.72 1.65 2.46
N ARG A 98 -10.80 1.96 3.76
CA ARG A 98 -11.48 3.17 4.30
C ARG A 98 -11.02 4.54 3.77
N ASN A 99 -9.90 4.60 3.05
CA ASN A 99 -9.42 5.83 2.42
C ASN A 99 -9.94 6.02 0.99
N PHE A 100 -10.76 5.09 0.48
CA PHE A 100 -11.40 5.15 -0.83
C PHE A 100 -12.81 5.74 -0.70
N ASP A 101 -13.43 6.09 -1.83
CA ASP A 101 -14.81 6.56 -1.86
C ASP A 101 -15.75 5.56 -1.16
N SER A 102 -16.78 6.07 -0.48
CA SER A 102 -17.72 5.26 0.31
C SER A 102 -18.44 4.20 -0.52
N MET A 103 -18.67 4.46 -1.81
CA MET A 103 -19.20 3.48 -2.75
C MET A 103 -18.25 2.28 -2.86
N ILE A 104 -16.96 2.54 -3.11
CA ILE A 104 -15.93 1.50 -3.24
C ILE A 104 -15.79 0.71 -1.94
N THR A 105 -15.62 1.41 -0.83
CA THR A 105 -15.44 0.84 0.52
C THR A 105 -16.59 -0.10 0.89
N THR A 106 -17.83 0.31 0.63
CA THR A 106 -19.02 -0.52 0.90
C THR A 106 -19.04 -1.76 0.01
N ASN A 107 -18.83 -1.57 -1.29
CA ASN A 107 -18.91 -2.66 -2.27
C ASN A 107 -17.84 -3.72 -2.09
N VAL A 108 -16.59 -3.32 -1.82
CA VAL A 108 -15.51 -4.28 -1.61
C VAL A 108 -15.73 -5.08 -0.34
N THR A 109 -16.25 -4.44 0.71
CA THR A 109 -16.55 -5.11 1.98
C THR A 109 -17.67 -6.15 1.80
N GLU A 110 -18.75 -5.79 1.09
CA GLU A 110 -19.82 -6.73 0.72
C GLU A 110 -19.28 -7.87 -0.18
N SER A 111 -18.40 -7.55 -1.13
CA SER A 111 -17.85 -8.52 -2.07
C SER A 111 -16.93 -9.55 -1.39
N ILE A 112 -16.15 -9.12 -0.39
CA ILE A 112 -15.34 -10.02 0.46
C ILE A 112 -16.24 -11.07 1.13
N GLU A 113 -17.36 -10.64 1.72
CA GLU A 113 -18.30 -11.55 2.38
C GLU A 113 -19.02 -12.47 1.38
N ASN A 114 -19.46 -11.92 0.24
CA ASN A 114 -20.09 -12.69 -0.83
C ASN A 114 -19.16 -13.72 -1.47
N LEU A 115 -17.84 -13.48 -1.44
CA LEU A 115 -16.82 -14.44 -1.87
C LEU A 115 -16.69 -15.61 -0.87
N GLY A 116 -17.33 -15.54 0.28
CA GLY A 116 -17.23 -16.53 1.35
C GLY A 116 -15.94 -16.41 2.17
N ILE A 117 -15.30 -15.24 2.18
CA ILE A 117 -14.26 -14.92 3.15
C ILE A 117 -14.95 -14.59 4.47
N ASN A 118 -14.49 -15.21 5.56
CA ASN A 118 -14.98 -14.89 6.89
C ASN A 118 -14.39 -13.54 7.33
N LEU A 119 -15.21 -12.47 7.32
CA LEU A 119 -14.77 -11.13 7.68
C LEU A 119 -14.99 -10.85 9.17
N ILE A 120 -13.90 -10.75 9.92
CA ILE A 120 -13.91 -10.41 11.35
C ILE A 120 -13.60 -8.92 11.51
N ARG A 121 -14.63 -8.17 11.94
CA ARG A 121 -14.58 -6.72 12.17
C ARG A 121 -14.15 -6.39 13.60
N GLN A 122 -13.75 -5.13 13.82
CA GLN A 122 -13.35 -4.59 15.13
C GLN A 122 -12.32 -5.47 15.86
N SER A 123 -11.43 -6.10 15.10
CA SER A 123 -10.48 -7.09 15.59
C SER A 123 -9.06 -6.52 15.61
N SER A 124 -8.53 -6.34 16.81
CA SER A 124 -7.13 -5.95 17.03
C SER A 124 -6.33 -7.13 17.55
N SER A 125 -5.11 -7.29 17.03
CA SER A 125 -4.19 -8.38 17.38
C SER A 125 -3.82 -8.35 18.87
N VAL A 126 -3.86 -9.51 19.53
CA VAL A 126 -3.43 -9.67 20.93
C VAL A 126 -2.23 -10.60 21.01
N SER A 127 -2.30 -11.78 20.38
CA SER A 127 -1.18 -12.73 20.30
C SER A 127 -1.43 -13.79 19.23
N VAL A 128 -0.37 -14.51 18.87
CA VAL A 128 -0.43 -15.74 18.07
C VAL A 128 0.24 -16.85 18.86
N VAL A 129 -0.35 -18.04 18.86
CA VAL A 129 0.21 -19.22 19.52
C VAL A 129 0.36 -20.31 18.47
N LYS A 130 1.55 -20.92 18.41
CA LYS A 130 1.77 -22.14 17.64
C LYS A 130 1.42 -23.35 18.51
N GLU A 131 0.43 -24.11 18.07
CA GLU A 131 -0.10 -25.28 18.78
C GLU A 131 0.77 -26.52 18.55
N ALA A 132 0.55 -27.56 19.36
CA ALA A 132 1.33 -28.81 19.29
C ALA A 132 1.15 -29.56 17.95
N ASP A 133 0.03 -29.36 17.27
CA ASP A 133 -0.25 -29.94 15.94
C ASP A 133 0.34 -29.12 14.78
N GLY A 134 1.03 -28.01 15.11
CA GLY A 134 1.66 -27.11 14.14
C GLY A 134 0.75 -26.00 13.63
N THR A 135 -0.54 -26.03 13.92
CA THR A 135 -1.47 -24.95 13.55
C THR A 135 -1.30 -23.72 14.43
N LEU A 136 -1.88 -22.61 13.99
CA LEU A 136 -1.83 -21.32 14.68
C LEU A 136 -3.20 -20.99 15.28
N THR A 137 -3.16 -20.53 16.54
CA THR A 137 -4.26 -19.86 17.20
C THR A 137 -4.00 -18.35 17.20
N TYR A 138 -4.93 -17.58 16.63
CA TYR A 138 -4.88 -16.12 16.62
C TYR A 138 -5.85 -15.55 17.65
N ASN A 139 -5.32 -14.84 18.64
CA ASN A 139 -6.10 -14.14 19.66
C ASN A 139 -6.24 -12.67 19.30
N THR A 140 -7.46 -12.18 19.36
CA THR A 140 -7.81 -10.79 19.05
C THR A 140 -8.78 -10.24 20.07
N THR A 141 -9.02 -8.93 20.03
CA THR A 141 -10.08 -8.29 20.82
C THR A 141 -11.50 -8.80 20.49
N ALA A 142 -11.68 -9.42 19.33
CA ALA A 142 -12.97 -9.97 18.89
C ALA A 142 -13.14 -11.46 19.27
N GLY A 143 -12.09 -12.13 19.74
CA GLY A 143 -12.14 -13.53 20.17
C GLY A 143 -10.87 -14.32 19.88
N THR A 144 -10.96 -15.63 20.09
CA THR A 144 -9.90 -16.60 19.79
C THR A 144 -10.29 -17.44 18.58
N PHE A 145 -9.41 -17.49 17.59
CA PHE A 145 -9.62 -18.20 16.33
C PHE A 145 -8.52 -19.22 16.12
N LYS A 146 -8.88 -20.49 15.89
CA LYS A 146 -7.94 -21.63 15.90
C LYS A 146 -7.81 -22.33 14.56
N GLY A 147 -6.73 -23.11 14.44
CA GLY A 147 -6.51 -24.07 13.37
C GLY A 147 -6.05 -23.46 12.06
N PHE A 148 -5.39 -22.30 12.08
CA PHE A 148 -4.84 -21.71 10.87
C PHE A 148 -3.52 -22.41 10.50
N ASP A 149 -3.35 -22.77 9.24
CA ASP A 149 -2.07 -23.26 8.73
C ASP A 149 -1.10 -22.09 8.47
N CYS A 150 -1.67 -20.91 8.19
CA CYS A 150 -0.93 -19.70 7.86
C CYS A 150 -1.60 -18.46 8.45
N LEU A 151 -0.80 -17.51 8.93
CA LEU A 151 -1.24 -16.18 9.31
C LEU A 151 -0.42 -15.14 8.55
N LEU A 152 -1.08 -14.31 7.75
CA LEU A 152 -0.50 -13.28 6.90
C LEU A 152 -0.70 -11.89 7.52
N TRP A 153 0.40 -11.23 7.85
CA TRP A 153 0.44 -9.84 8.27
C TRP A 153 0.46 -8.90 7.06
N ALA A 154 -0.64 -8.18 6.85
CA ALA A 154 -0.79 -7.13 5.84
C ALA A 154 -1.25 -5.81 6.50
N VAL A 155 -0.65 -5.48 7.65
CA VAL A 155 -1.06 -4.35 8.52
C VAL A 155 -0.47 -3.00 8.14
N GLY A 156 0.50 -2.99 7.22
CA GLY A 156 1.17 -1.79 6.73
C GLY A 156 2.62 -2.04 6.33
N ARG A 157 3.28 -0.98 5.88
CA ARG A 157 4.71 -0.95 5.55
C ARG A 157 5.37 0.24 6.23
N HIS A 158 6.67 0.17 6.43
CA HIS A 158 7.46 1.29 6.94
C HIS A 158 8.71 1.52 6.08
N PRO A 159 9.22 2.76 6.02
CA PRO A 159 10.35 3.10 5.15
C PRO A 159 11.67 2.53 5.69
N LEU A 160 12.56 2.10 4.79
CA LEU A 160 13.84 1.47 5.11
C LEU A 160 14.95 2.49 5.46
N THR A 161 14.69 3.40 6.40
CA THR A 161 15.57 4.54 6.69
C THR A 161 16.50 4.36 7.88
N LYS A 162 16.14 3.52 8.87
CA LYS A 162 16.84 3.41 10.16
C LYS A 162 18.31 3.02 10.04
N SER A 163 18.66 2.17 9.08
CA SER A 163 20.00 1.61 8.90
C SER A 163 20.85 2.37 7.87
N LEU A 164 20.35 3.48 7.31
CA LEU A 164 21.06 4.22 6.26
C LEU A 164 22.11 5.21 6.77
N GLY A 165 22.16 5.51 8.06
CA GLY A 165 23.09 6.53 8.60
C GLY A 165 22.74 7.97 8.16
N LEU A 166 21.45 8.27 7.98
CA LEU A 166 20.96 9.57 7.48
C LEU A 166 21.43 10.76 8.33
N GLU A 167 21.64 10.54 9.62
CA GLU A 167 22.14 11.51 10.60
C GLU A 167 23.54 12.03 10.24
N HIS A 168 24.38 11.22 9.60
CA HIS A 168 25.72 11.63 9.17
C HIS A 168 25.70 12.68 8.06
N VAL A 169 24.59 12.77 7.34
CA VAL A 169 24.42 13.68 6.20
C VAL A 169 23.29 14.68 6.41
N GLY A 170 22.69 14.74 7.61
CA GLY A 170 21.65 15.72 7.96
C GLY A 170 20.32 15.54 7.22
N VAL A 171 20.06 14.37 6.64
CA VAL A 171 18.78 14.08 5.98
C VAL A 171 17.70 13.87 7.05
N LYS A 172 16.60 14.60 6.92
CA LYS A 172 15.49 14.58 7.90
C LYS A 172 14.43 13.56 7.51
N THR A 173 13.85 12.92 8.52
CA THR A 173 12.67 12.06 8.39
C THR A 173 11.48 12.63 9.17
N ASP A 174 10.27 12.30 8.75
CA ASP A 174 9.05 12.57 9.52
C ASP A 174 8.91 11.62 10.72
N ALA A 175 7.83 11.76 11.49
CA ALA A 175 7.54 10.91 12.66
C ALA A 175 7.32 9.42 12.32
N LYS A 176 7.03 9.08 11.06
CA LYS A 176 6.87 7.71 10.56
C LYS A 176 8.17 7.16 9.96
N GLY A 177 9.23 7.96 9.92
CA GLY A 177 10.52 7.61 9.35
C GLY A 177 10.65 7.86 7.85
N ASN A 178 9.67 8.50 7.19
CA ASN A 178 9.76 8.81 5.76
C ASN A 178 10.73 9.97 5.55
N ILE A 179 11.54 9.92 4.49
CA ILE A 179 12.44 11.03 4.15
C ILE A 179 11.61 12.23 3.69
N VAL A 180 11.84 13.37 4.32
CA VAL A 180 11.16 14.63 3.97
C VAL A 180 11.82 15.22 2.73
N VAL A 181 11.00 15.46 1.71
CA VAL A 181 11.43 16.08 0.45
C VAL A 181 10.49 17.20 0.02
N ASP A 182 11.03 18.13 -0.77
CA ASP A 182 10.22 19.12 -1.49
C ASP A 182 9.55 18.52 -2.74
N GLU A 183 8.83 19.35 -3.49
CA GLU A 183 8.14 18.96 -4.73
C GLU A 183 9.07 18.52 -5.88
N TYR A 184 10.37 18.77 -5.75
CA TYR A 184 11.38 18.38 -6.72
C TYR A 184 12.16 17.14 -6.27
N GLN A 185 11.79 16.51 -5.15
CA GLN A 185 12.50 15.37 -4.55
C GLN A 185 13.81 15.74 -3.84
N ASN A 186 14.07 17.02 -3.58
CA ASN A 186 15.25 17.43 -2.81
C ASN A 186 15.01 17.16 -1.33
N THR A 187 16.01 16.60 -0.64
CA THR A 187 16.03 16.59 0.83
C THR A 187 16.47 17.96 1.36
N ALA A 188 16.46 18.14 2.69
CA ALA A 188 17.06 19.32 3.31
C ALA A 188 18.58 19.44 3.09
N THR A 189 19.25 18.35 2.70
CA THR A 189 20.69 18.32 2.44
C THR A 189 20.98 18.54 0.95
N PRO A 190 21.83 19.51 0.59
CA PRO A 190 22.19 19.75 -0.80
C PRO A 190 22.72 18.51 -1.52
N ASN A 191 22.28 18.31 -2.76
CA ASN A 191 22.66 17.20 -3.63
C ASN A 191 22.27 15.79 -3.13
N ILE A 192 21.45 15.69 -2.08
CA ILE A 192 20.81 14.44 -1.67
C ILE A 192 19.33 14.54 -1.96
N TYR A 193 18.82 13.53 -2.67
CA TYR A 193 17.45 13.43 -3.15
C TYR A 193 16.81 12.15 -2.63
N ALA A 194 15.49 12.08 -2.55
CA ALA A 194 14.78 10.85 -2.23
C ALA A 194 13.45 10.72 -2.98
N LEU A 195 13.11 9.49 -3.37
CA LEU A 195 11.87 9.20 -4.11
C LEU A 195 11.34 7.79 -3.86
N GLY A 196 10.09 7.56 -4.25
CA GLY A 196 9.39 6.30 -4.06
C GLY A 196 8.90 6.13 -2.62
N ASP A 197 8.72 4.89 -2.20
CA ASP A 197 8.04 4.55 -0.96
C ASP A 197 8.72 5.13 0.30
N VAL A 198 10.04 5.35 0.25
CA VAL A 198 10.82 5.94 1.34
C VAL A 198 10.35 7.36 1.71
N CYS A 199 9.61 8.04 0.82
CA CYS A 199 9.09 9.39 1.03
C CYS A 199 7.61 9.42 1.47
N GLY A 200 6.92 8.27 1.55
CA GLY A 200 5.57 8.19 2.12
C GLY A 200 4.44 8.90 1.37
N ARG A 201 4.66 9.36 0.12
CA ARG A 201 3.68 10.18 -0.64
C ARG A 201 2.64 9.34 -1.40
N ALA A 202 3.09 8.58 -2.41
CA ALA A 202 2.25 7.69 -3.20
C ALA A 202 3.07 6.42 -3.51
N LEU A 203 2.71 5.33 -2.82
CA LEU A 203 3.49 4.09 -2.75
C LEU A 203 3.20 3.19 -3.97
N LEU A 204 3.49 3.71 -5.17
CA LEU A 204 3.16 3.07 -6.44
C LEU A 204 4.37 3.10 -7.39
N THR A 205 4.64 1.95 -8.02
CA THR A 205 5.76 1.78 -8.95
C THR A 205 5.80 2.84 -10.07
N PRO A 206 4.68 3.17 -10.77
CA PRO A 206 4.70 4.20 -11.81
C PRO A 206 5.10 5.60 -11.28
N VAL A 207 4.74 5.92 -10.05
CA VAL A 207 5.07 7.20 -9.41
C VAL A 207 6.57 7.28 -9.15
N ALA A 208 7.18 6.24 -8.58
CA ALA A 208 8.62 6.19 -8.34
C ALA A 208 9.41 6.31 -9.65
N ILE A 209 8.99 5.60 -10.70
CA ILE A 209 9.62 5.66 -12.03
C ILE A 209 9.51 7.06 -12.62
N ALA A 210 8.31 7.68 -12.58
CA ALA A 210 8.09 9.00 -13.14
C ALA A 210 8.90 10.08 -12.39
N ALA A 211 8.92 10.02 -11.05
CA ALA A 211 9.72 10.92 -10.22
C ALA A 211 11.22 10.78 -10.50
N GLY A 212 11.73 9.54 -10.62
CA GLY A 212 13.15 9.28 -10.88
C GLY A 212 13.62 9.72 -12.25
N ARG A 213 12.79 9.50 -13.29
CA ARG A 213 13.05 10.02 -14.64
C ARG A 213 13.11 11.54 -14.64
N ARG A 214 12.13 12.20 -14.03
CA ARG A 214 12.05 13.66 -13.97
C ARG A 214 13.20 14.28 -13.16
N LEU A 215 13.56 13.66 -12.03
CA LEU A 215 14.74 14.04 -11.25
C LEU A 215 16.01 13.95 -12.11
N SER A 216 16.20 12.85 -12.84
CA SER A 216 17.38 12.67 -13.71
C SER A 216 17.45 13.72 -14.81
N HIS A 217 16.32 14.04 -15.45
CA HIS A 217 16.24 15.13 -16.45
C HIS A 217 16.59 16.49 -15.83
N ARG A 218 16.10 16.77 -14.62
CA ARG A 218 16.39 18.02 -13.93
C ARG A 218 17.88 18.18 -13.60
N LEU A 219 18.54 17.09 -13.19
CA LEU A 219 19.95 17.11 -12.82
C LEU A 219 20.91 17.06 -14.02
N PHE A 220 20.52 16.41 -15.11
CA PHE A 220 21.45 16.04 -16.19
C PHE A 220 21.01 16.45 -17.59
N ASN A 221 19.83 17.05 -17.76
CA ASN A 221 19.27 17.44 -19.08
C ASN A 221 18.84 18.92 -19.14
N ASN A 222 19.30 19.77 -18.22
CA ASN A 222 18.96 21.21 -18.15
C ASN A 222 17.46 21.53 -18.03
N GLU A 223 16.65 20.60 -17.52
CA GLU A 223 15.21 20.78 -17.29
C GLU A 223 14.92 21.21 -15.84
N SER A 224 15.37 22.41 -15.45
CA SER A 224 15.47 22.84 -14.05
C SER A 224 14.14 22.88 -13.27
N THR A 225 13.01 23.04 -13.95
CA THR A 225 11.66 23.14 -13.35
C THR A 225 10.87 21.84 -13.40
N LEU A 226 11.44 20.75 -13.94
CA LEU A 226 10.72 19.50 -14.12
C LEU A 226 10.46 18.81 -12.78
N LYS A 227 9.18 18.58 -12.47
CA LYS A 227 8.69 17.86 -11.28
C LYS A 227 7.57 16.90 -11.65
N LEU A 228 7.31 15.94 -10.76
CA LEU A 228 6.14 15.08 -10.86
C LEU A 228 4.95 15.79 -10.24
N ASP A 229 3.84 15.82 -10.96
CA ASP A 229 2.54 16.15 -10.38
C ASP A 229 2.00 14.92 -9.64
N TYR A 230 1.68 15.09 -8.36
CA TYR A 230 1.16 14.02 -7.51
C TYR A 230 -0.37 14.02 -7.46
N ASP A 231 -1.02 14.98 -8.12
CA ASP A 231 -2.48 15.00 -8.25
C ASP A 231 -2.95 14.00 -9.31
N ASN A 232 -4.17 13.47 -9.13
CA ASN A 232 -4.85 12.60 -10.09
C ASN A 232 -4.06 11.36 -10.54
N ILE A 233 -3.31 10.74 -9.63
CA ILE A 233 -2.69 9.44 -9.88
C ILE A 233 -3.77 8.35 -9.85
N ALA A 234 -4.00 7.69 -10.98
CA ALA A 234 -4.91 6.54 -11.06
C ALA A 234 -4.38 5.34 -10.27
N THR A 235 -5.28 4.66 -9.56
CA THR A 235 -4.97 3.47 -8.77
C THR A 235 -5.94 2.35 -9.14
N VAL A 236 -5.39 1.13 -9.26
CA VAL A 236 -6.18 -0.11 -9.39
C VAL A 236 -5.86 -1.00 -8.20
N VAL A 237 -6.89 -1.60 -7.60
CA VAL A 237 -6.75 -2.65 -6.59
C VAL A 237 -7.30 -3.94 -7.20
N PHE A 238 -6.50 -5.00 -7.20
CA PHE A 238 -6.84 -6.31 -7.75
C PHE A 238 -7.68 -7.15 -6.77
N SER A 239 -8.69 -6.51 -6.18
CA SER A 239 -9.74 -7.19 -5.41
C SER A 239 -10.64 -8.02 -6.32
N HIS A 240 -11.60 -8.73 -5.73
CA HIS A 240 -12.60 -9.51 -6.46
C HIS A 240 -14.00 -8.95 -6.13
N PRO A 241 -14.60 -8.12 -7.00
CA PRO A 241 -14.09 -7.63 -8.29
C PRO A 241 -12.98 -6.57 -8.16
N PRO A 242 -12.21 -6.29 -9.24
CA PRO A 242 -11.21 -5.22 -9.23
C PRO A 242 -11.82 -3.83 -9.05
N ILE A 243 -11.05 -2.93 -8.46
CA ILE A 243 -11.41 -1.53 -8.25
C ILE A 243 -10.50 -0.66 -9.11
N GLY A 244 -11.05 0.36 -9.75
CA GLY A 244 -10.30 1.48 -10.32
C GLY A 244 -10.75 2.79 -9.66
N THR A 245 -9.82 3.69 -9.41
CA THR A 245 -10.14 5.03 -8.90
C THR A 245 -9.10 6.07 -9.31
N ILE A 246 -9.55 7.31 -9.52
CA ILE A 246 -8.69 8.47 -9.77
C ILE A 246 -9.35 9.75 -9.23
N GLY A 247 -8.54 10.66 -8.70
CA GLY A 247 -9.00 11.96 -8.25
C GLY A 247 -9.62 11.91 -6.86
N LEU A 248 -10.57 12.80 -6.60
CA LEU A 248 -11.20 13.00 -5.30
C LEU A 248 -12.34 12.01 -5.08
N THR A 249 -12.46 11.53 -3.84
CA THR A 249 -13.71 10.94 -3.36
C THR A 249 -14.81 12.00 -3.29
N GLU A 250 -16.09 11.58 -3.22
CA GLU A 250 -17.19 12.52 -3.04
C GLU A 250 -17.05 13.35 -1.75
N ALA A 251 -16.58 12.73 -0.66
CA ALA A 251 -16.36 13.43 0.60
C ALA A 251 -15.27 14.52 0.49
N GLU A 252 -14.15 14.20 -0.15
CA GLU A 252 -13.07 15.18 -0.39
C GLU A 252 -13.50 16.28 -1.36
N ALA A 253 -14.30 15.96 -2.38
CA ALA A 253 -14.85 16.95 -3.29
C ALA A 253 -15.80 17.91 -2.55
N ILE A 254 -16.67 17.39 -1.67
CA ILE A 254 -17.58 18.21 -0.85
C ILE A 254 -16.78 19.11 0.09
N GLU A 255 -15.74 18.58 0.74
CA GLU A 255 -14.85 19.36 1.62
C GLU A 255 -14.15 20.50 0.85
N LYS A 256 -13.69 20.22 -0.37
CA LYS A 256 -12.92 21.17 -1.19
C LYS A 256 -13.77 22.23 -1.89
N TYR A 257 -14.93 21.85 -2.42
CA TYR A 257 -15.76 22.70 -3.28
C TYR A 257 -17.07 23.18 -2.62
N GLY A 258 -17.46 22.58 -1.49
CA GLY A 258 -18.76 22.78 -0.86
C GLY A 258 -19.85 21.91 -1.49
N GLY A 259 -20.77 21.41 -0.68
CA GLY A 259 -21.79 20.43 -1.10
C GLY A 259 -22.65 20.89 -2.28
N ASP A 260 -23.03 22.17 -2.31
CA ASP A 260 -23.87 22.74 -3.38
C ASP A 260 -23.15 22.79 -4.75
N ASN A 261 -21.83 22.70 -4.77
CA ASN A 261 -21.01 22.72 -5.98
C ASN A 261 -20.57 21.32 -6.43
N VAL A 262 -21.01 20.26 -5.76
CA VAL A 262 -20.63 18.88 -6.09
C VAL A 262 -21.85 18.11 -6.56
N LYS A 263 -21.69 17.39 -7.68
CA LYS A 263 -22.70 16.52 -8.24
C LYS A 263 -22.11 15.16 -8.56
N SER A 264 -22.71 14.11 -8.00
CA SER A 264 -22.28 12.73 -8.23
C SER A 264 -23.25 12.01 -9.17
N TYR A 265 -22.70 11.30 -10.16
CA TYR A 265 -23.45 10.37 -11.00
C TYR A 265 -23.06 8.94 -10.64
N GLN A 266 -24.03 8.03 -10.56
CA GLN A 266 -23.77 6.63 -10.22
C GLN A 266 -24.47 5.70 -11.21
N SER A 267 -23.82 4.58 -11.51
CA SER A 267 -24.38 3.49 -12.31
C SER A 267 -24.14 2.16 -11.60
N SER A 268 -25.15 1.29 -11.63
CA SER A 268 -25.08 -0.06 -11.07
C SER A 268 -25.78 -1.03 -12.02
N PHE A 269 -25.07 -2.03 -12.52
CA PHE A 269 -25.61 -3.01 -13.47
C PHE A 269 -24.96 -4.38 -13.26
N ASN A 270 -25.61 -5.44 -13.75
CA ASN A 270 -25.00 -6.77 -13.74
C ASN A 270 -23.89 -6.81 -14.78
N ASN A 271 -22.71 -7.28 -14.40
CA ASN A 271 -21.65 -7.49 -15.37
C ASN A 271 -22.10 -8.56 -16.39
N MET A 272 -21.99 -8.24 -17.68
CA MET A 272 -22.48 -9.08 -18.77
C MET A 272 -21.91 -10.49 -18.72
N TYR A 273 -20.67 -10.66 -18.26
CA TYR A 273 -20.04 -11.96 -18.07
C TYR A 273 -20.86 -12.88 -17.15
N PHE A 274 -21.45 -12.31 -16.09
CA PHE A 274 -22.27 -13.02 -15.11
C PHE A 274 -23.77 -13.01 -15.44
N ALA A 275 -24.17 -12.42 -16.58
CA ALA A 275 -25.59 -12.28 -16.92
C ALA A 275 -26.27 -13.65 -17.09
N MET A 276 -25.53 -14.68 -17.50
CA MET A 276 -26.04 -16.05 -17.71
C MET A 276 -25.68 -17.03 -16.58
N THR A 277 -24.93 -16.61 -15.56
CA THR A 277 -24.51 -17.47 -14.43
C THR A 277 -25.42 -17.32 -13.21
N GLU A 278 -25.37 -18.24 -12.25
CA GLU A 278 -26.09 -18.10 -10.97
C GLU A 278 -25.51 -16.97 -10.11
N ARG A 279 -24.18 -16.82 -10.07
CA ARG A 279 -23.49 -15.66 -9.50
C ARG A 279 -23.90 -14.42 -10.30
N LYS A 280 -24.51 -13.41 -9.64
CA LYS A 280 -24.92 -12.14 -10.26
C LYS A 280 -24.10 -10.98 -9.69
N GLU A 281 -22.83 -10.94 -10.05
CA GLU A 281 -21.94 -9.88 -9.58
C GLU A 281 -22.25 -8.55 -10.28
N LYS A 282 -22.36 -7.47 -9.48
CA LYS A 282 -22.67 -6.13 -9.98
C LYS A 282 -21.40 -5.35 -10.27
N THR A 283 -21.43 -4.60 -11.37
CA THR A 283 -20.51 -3.50 -11.62
C THR A 283 -21.13 -2.20 -11.12
N LYS A 284 -20.38 -1.44 -10.34
CA LYS A 284 -20.79 -0.13 -9.82
C LYS A 284 -19.74 0.92 -10.22
N MET A 285 -20.20 2.07 -10.70
CA MET A 285 -19.35 3.17 -11.18
C MET A 285 -19.88 4.49 -10.62
N LYS A 286 -18.99 5.45 -10.39
CA LYS A 286 -19.34 6.78 -9.89
C LYS A 286 -18.48 7.84 -10.57
N LEU A 287 -19.10 8.94 -10.96
CA LEU A 287 -18.40 10.17 -11.36
C LEU A 287 -18.69 11.23 -10.31
N VAL A 288 -17.66 11.95 -9.88
CA VAL A 288 -17.77 13.10 -8.99
C VAL A 288 -17.41 14.35 -9.79
N CYS A 289 -18.39 15.23 -9.97
CA CYS A 289 -18.26 16.47 -10.74
C CYS A 289 -18.31 17.69 -9.82
N ALA A 290 -17.56 18.74 -10.15
CA ALA A 290 -17.53 20.01 -9.42
C ALA A 290 -17.86 21.21 -10.33
N GLY A 291 -18.57 22.19 -9.78
CA GLY A 291 -18.89 23.45 -10.44
C GLY A 291 -20.02 23.37 -11.48
N PRO A 292 -20.45 24.53 -12.02
CA PRO A 292 -21.55 24.60 -12.99
C PRO A 292 -21.24 23.90 -14.33
N GLU A 293 -19.96 23.76 -14.68
CA GLU A 293 -19.49 23.03 -15.85
C GLU A 293 -19.41 21.51 -15.66
N GLU A 294 -19.74 21.02 -14.45
CA GLU A 294 -19.65 19.61 -14.05
C GLU A 294 -18.28 18.99 -14.36
N LYS A 295 -17.19 19.70 -14.03
CA LYS A 295 -15.83 19.21 -14.23
C LYS A 295 -15.64 17.93 -13.42
N VAL A 296 -15.25 16.83 -14.08
CA VAL A 296 -14.94 15.56 -13.41
C VAL A 296 -13.69 15.76 -12.55
N VAL A 297 -13.85 15.60 -11.24
CA VAL A 297 -12.78 15.67 -10.22
C VAL A 297 -12.52 14.32 -9.56
N GLY A 298 -13.37 13.32 -9.80
CA GLY A 298 -13.21 11.94 -9.34
C GLY A 298 -13.95 10.92 -10.21
N LEU A 299 -13.38 9.72 -10.33
CA LEU A 299 -13.94 8.56 -11.03
C LEU A 299 -13.57 7.26 -10.27
#